data_AF-A0A265Q880-F1
#
_entry.id   AF-A0A265Q880-F1
#
_cell.length_a   1.000
_cell.length_b   1.000
_cell.length_c   1.000
_cell.angle_alpha   90.00
_cell.angle_beta   90.00
_cell.angle_gamma   90.00
#
_symmetry.space_group_name_H-M   'P 1'
#
loop_
_entity.id
_entity.type
_entity.pdbx_description
1 polymer ?
#
loop_
_entity_poly.entity_id
_entity_poly.type
_entity_poly.pdbx_seq_one_letter_code
_entity_poly.pdbx_strand_id
1 'polypeptide(L)' 'MFIPIFLIVVGLFAIICTVLKPAFYWESRKATRLIKLIGSTATSILYITIGILLVGIGVADLLGLISL' A
#
# COMPACT_ATOMS: atom_id res chain seq x y z
N MET A 1 12.19 -14.84 7.26
CA MET A 1 11.03 -15.54 6.62
C MET A 1 9.66 -14.92 6.95
N PHE A 2 9.30 -14.63 8.21
CA PHE A 2 7.96 -14.08 8.51
C PHE A 2 7.76 -12.62 8.07
N ILE A 3 8.80 -11.80 8.15
CA ILE A 3 8.80 -10.37 7.80
C ILE A 3 8.42 -10.11 6.32
N PRO A 4 9.02 -10.78 5.31
CA PRO A 4 8.69 -10.50 3.91
C PRO A 4 7.26 -10.88 3.55
N ILE A 5 6.76 -11.99 4.11
CA ILE A 5 5.36 -12.43 3.90
C ILE A 5 4.41 -11.37 4.43
N PHE A 6 4.69 -10.82 5.62
CA PHE A 6 3.91 -9.73 6.20
C PHE A 6 3.93 -8.48 5.32
N LEU A 7 5.09 -8.08 4.79
CA LEU A 7 5.20 -6.93 3.88
C LEU A 7 4.36 -7.11 2.61
N ILE A 8 4.37 -8.30 2.02
CA ILE A 8 3.57 -8.64 0.84
C ILE A 8 2.08 -8.54 1.15
N VAL A 9 1.63 -9.13 2.27
CA VAL A 9 0.21 -9.11 2.66
C VAL A 9 -0.27 -7.68 2.90
N VAL A 10 0.51 -6.87 3.61
CA VAL A 10 0.18 -5.45 3.86
C VAL A 10 0.18 -4.64 2.56
N GLY A 11 1.15 -4.87 1.67
CA GLY A 11 1.22 -4.21 0.38
C GLY A 11 0.02 -4.54 -0.53
N LEU A 12 -0.35 -5.83 -0.61
CA LEU A 12 -1.53 -6.28 -1.34
C LEU A 12 -2.82 -5.70 -0.74
N PHE A 13 -2.94 -5.70 0.59
CA PHE A 13 -4.07 -5.08 1.27
C PHE A 13 -4.19 -3.59 0.92
N ALA A 14 -3.09 -2.84 0.96
CA ALA A 14 -3.08 -1.42 0.59
C ALA A 14 -3.52 -1.20 -0.87
N ILE A 15 -3.04 -2.03 -1.82
CA ILE A 15 -3.45 -1.95 -3.23
C ILE A 15 -4.95 -2.24 -3.36
N ILE A 16 -5.43 -3.35 -2.79
CA ILE A 16 -6.83 -3.78 -2.89
C ILE A 16 -7.75 -2.73 -2.28
N CYS A 17 -7.44 -2.22 -1.09
CA CYS A 17 -8.23 -1.18 -0.45
C CYS A 17 -8.19 0.15 -1.23
N THR A 18 -7.12 0.43 -1.96
CA THR A 18 -7.04 1.65 -2.80
C THR A 18 -7.82 1.52 -4.11
N VAL A 19 -7.88 0.32 -4.68
CA VAL A 19 -8.64 0.04 -5.91
C VAL A 19 -10.14 -0.03 -5.62
N LEU A 20 -10.53 -0.79 -4.59
CA LEU A 20 -11.94 -0.97 -4.22
C LEU A 20 -12.52 0.23 -3.45
N LYS A 21 -11.66 1.09 -2.91
CA LYS A 21 -12.03 2.29 -2.11
C LYS A 21 -13.16 2.01 -1.11
N PRO A 22 -13.07 0.97 -0.26
CA PRO A 22 -14.12 0.70 0.70
C PRO A 22 -14.23 1.86 1.69
N ALA A 23 -15.45 2.17 2.12
CA ALA A 23 -15.76 3.35 2.93
C ALA A 23 -14.87 3.44 4.20
N PHE A 24 -14.61 2.33 4.88
CA PHE A 24 -13.77 2.31 6.08
C PHE A 24 -12.32 2.79 5.84
N TYR A 25 -11.80 2.59 4.63
CA TYR A 25 -10.42 2.94 4.28
C TYR A 25 -10.35 4.36 3.69
N TRP A 26 -11.25 4.66 2.75
CA TRP A 26 -11.21 5.90 1.98
C TRP A 26 -11.93 7.09 2.65
N GLU A 27 -12.91 6.83 3.51
CA GLU A 27 -13.63 7.87 4.28
C GLU A 27 -13.02 8.09 5.68
N SER A 28 -11.88 7.47 5.97
CA SER A 28 -11.15 7.75 7.20
C SER A 28 -10.70 9.21 7.23
N ARG A 29 -10.71 9.85 8.42
CA ARG A 29 -10.29 11.26 8.59
C ARG A 29 -8.92 11.56 7.98
N LYS A 30 -8.01 10.59 7.99
CA LYS A 30 -6.66 10.71 7.40
C LYS A 30 -6.71 10.69 5.88
N ALA A 31 -7.40 9.71 5.28
CA ALA A 31 -7.57 9.63 3.83
C ALA A 31 -8.29 10.87 3.28
N THR A 32 -9.39 11.31 3.91
CA THR A 32 -10.12 12.51 3.48
C THR A 32 -9.27 13.78 3.57
N ARG A 33 -8.44 13.94 4.60
CA ARG A 33 -7.52 15.08 4.69
C ARG A 33 -6.49 15.06 3.56
N LEU A 34 -5.91 13.90 3.28
CA LEU A 34 -4.93 13.76 2.21
C LEU A 34 -5.56 14.03 0.83
N ILE A 35 -6.75 13.49 0.58
CA ILE A 35 -7.54 13.74 -0.63
C ILE A 35 -7.82 15.24 -0.80
N LYS A 36 -8.11 15.97 0.28
CA LYS A 36 -8.31 17.43 0.23
C LYS A 36 -7.03 18.21 -0.06
N LEU A 37 -5.85 17.70 0.34
CA LEU A 37 -4.57 18.39 0.15
C LEU A 37 -4.01 18.22 -1.26
N ILE A 38 -4.05 17.00 -1.80
CA ILE A 38 -3.37 16.66 -3.07
C ILE A 38 -4.32 16.12 -4.15
N GLY A 39 -5.59 15.89 -3.82
CA GLY A 39 -6.59 15.34 -4.73
C GLY A 39 -6.76 13.82 -4.62
N SER A 40 -7.94 13.34 -5.02
CA SER A 40 -8.35 11.93 -4.94
C SER A 40 -7.46 11.02 -5.79
N THR A 41 -7.18 11.44 -7.03
CA THR A 41 -6.34 10.69 -7.97
C THR A 41 -4.90 10.59 -7.48
N ALA A 42 -4.31 11.69 -7.03
CA ALA A 42 -2.95 11.69 -6.48
C ALA A 42 -2.85 10.81 -5.23
N THR A 43 -3.86 10.84 -4.36
CA THR A 43 -3.92 10.00 -3.16
C THR A 43 -3.98 8.52 -3.53
N SER A 44 -4.80 8.14 -4.52
CA SER A 44 -4.83 6.76 -5.05
C SER A 44 -3.49 6.33 -5.63
N ILE A 45 -2.81 7.19 -6.41
CA ILE A 45 -1.48 6.88 -6.97
C ILE A 45 -0.49 6.64 -5.84
N LEU A 46 -0.41 7.52 -4.84
CA LEU A 46 0.51 7.37 -3.71
C LEU A 46 0.32 6.04 -2.98
N TYR A 47 -0.93 5.67 -2.69
CA TYR A 47 -1.23 4.46 -1.95
C TYR A 47 -0.91 3.20 -2.76
N ILE A 48 -1.21 3.21 -4.07
CA ILE A 48 -0.82 2.14 -4.99
C ILE A 48 0.71 2.03 -5.06
N THR A 49 1.43 3.14 -5.19
CA THR A 49 2.90 3.15 -5.22
C THR A 49 3.49 2.57 -3.94
N ILE A 50 2.98 2.96 -2.77
CA ILE A 50 3.41 2.40 -1.48
C ILE A 50 3.16 0.90 -1.43
N GLY A 51 1.97 0.46 -1.86
CA GLY A 51 1.62 -0.96 -1.92
C GLY A 51 2.53 -1.76 -2.84
N ILE A 52 2.83 -1.25 -4.04
CA ILE A 52 3.75 -1.87 -5.00
C ILE A 52 5.16 -1.97 -4.41
N LEU A 53 5.65 -0.91 -3.74
CA LEU A 53 6.96 -0.93 -3.10
C LEU A 53 7.03 -1.97 -1.98
N LEU A 54 6.00 -2.07 -1.13
CA LEU A 54 5.95 -3.06 -0.04
C LEU A 54 5.94 -4.49 -0.58
N VAL A 55 5.15 -4.76 -1.62
CA VAL A 55 5.14 -6.06 -2.30
C VAL A 55 6.51 -6.33 -2.95
N GLY A 56 7.08 -5.36 -3.67
CA GLY A 56 8.36 -5.50 -4.34
C GLY A 56 9.51 -5.79 -3.39
N ILE A 57 9.56 -5.09 -2.25
CA ILE A 57 10.56 -5.32 -1.19
C ILE A 57 10.39 -6.71 -0.60
N GLY A 58 9.16 -7.11 -0.24
CA GLY A 58 8.92 -8.44 0.32
C GLY A 58 9.25 -9.57 -0.68
N VAL A 59 8.98 -9.38 -1.97
CA VAL A 59 9.35 -10.35 -3.01
C VAL A 59 10.86 -10.39 -3.22
N ALA A 60 11.55 -9.24 -3.23
CA ALA A 60 12.99 -9.17 -3.39
C ALA A 60 13.73 -9.89 -2.24
N ASP A 61 13.23 -9.79 -1.01
CA ASP A 61 13.74 -10.53 0.14
C ASP A 61 13.50 -12.04 0.02
N LEU A 62 12.30 -12.46 -0.45
CA LEU A 62 12.02 -13.89 -0.70
C LEU A 62 12.89 -14.48 -1.82
N LEU A 63 13.28 -13.68 -2.80
CA LEU A 63 14.19 -14.07 -3.88
C LEU A 63 15.67 -14.04 -3.45
N GLY A 64 15.98 -13.56 -2.24
CA GLY A 64 17.34 -13.43 -1.74
C GLY A 64 18.16 -12.31 -2.40
N LEU A 65 17.50 -11.36 -3.07
CA LEU A 65 18.15 -10.18 -3.67
C LEU A 65 18.56 -9.15 -2.61
N ILE A 66 17.84 -9.12 -1.51
CA ILE A 66 18.08 -8.28 -0.33
C ILE A 66 17.88 -9.15 0.92
N SER A 67 18.51 -8.76 2.03
CA SER A 67 18.32 -9.40 3.33
C SER A 67 17.80 -8.36 4.32
N LEU A 68 16.53 -8.48 4.70
CA LEU A 68 15.86 -7.65 5.70
C LEU A 68 15.84 -8.25 7.10
#